data_AF-A0A0H0XVM2-F1
#
_entry.id   AF-A0A0H0XVM2-F1
#
_cell.length_a   1.000
_cell.length_b   1.000
_cell.length_c   1.000
_cell.angle_alpha   90.00
_cell.angle_beta   90.00
_cell.angle_gamma   90.00
#
_symmetry.space_group_name_H-M   'P 1'
#
loop_
_entity.id
_entity.type
_entity.pdbx_description
1 polymer ?
#
loop_
_entity_poly.entity_id
_entity_poly.type
_entity_poly.pdbx_seq_one_letter_code
_entity_poly.pdbx_strand_id
1 'polypeptide(L)'
;MPINIKSSFAFHLEEPTDLLLQFQAAAIPEQTLIETDTWLTKAEHIASVPAQDDVGERVWVRAQGPYKVDYTAKVQVNRQVSNLSQLAQLDPHDLPGETVEYVFDSRYCQASRMQTFVEDRFGKYTGGARVAAMRDWIADKFTYEPGISDATTTAIDSFVERRGICRDYAHVLISLARASTIPARYVSCYAPGVTPQDFHAVAEVFLADENTPGGGSWQIVDATMMADPAKTVKIGIGRDAADVSFMTSFGFADFQNSSVEVSETN
;
A
#
# COMPACT_ATOMS: atom_id res chain seq x y z
N MET A 1 -16.83 10.01 8.55
CA MET A 1 -17.65 8.92 9.14
C MET A 1 -16.73 7.73 9.36
N PRO A 2 -16.96 6.91 10.40
CA PRO A 2 -16.23 5.65 10.53
C PRO A 2 -16.40 4.73 9.32
N ILE A 3 -15.36 3.94 9.05
CA ILE A 3 -15.31 2.92 8.02
C ILE A 3 -15.49 1.56 8.69
N ASN A 4 -16.46 0.77 8.23
CA ASN A 4 -16.62 -0.63 8.60
C ASN A 4 -15.85 -1.50 7.61
N ILE A 5 -15.10 -2.46 8.14
CA ILE A 5 -14.32 -3.43 7.39
C ILE A 5 -14.76 -4.82 7.84
N LYS A 6 -14.95 -5.71 6.87
CA LYS A 6 -14.97 -7.15 7.06
C LYS A 6 -14.03 -7.78 6.05
N SER A 7 -13.15 -8.64 6.50
CA SER A 7 -12.30 -9.43 5.61
C SER A 7 -12.24 -10.87 6.10
N SER A 8 -12.17 -11.79 5.15
CA SER A 8 -12.04 -13.21 5.40
C SER A 8 -11.13 -13.81 4.35
N PHE A 9 -10.23 -14.71 4.74
CA PHE A 9 -9.46 -15.50 3.79
C PHE A 9 -9.11 -16.85 4.37
N ALA A 10 -8.98 -17.84 3.48
CA ALA A 10 -8.70 -19.22 3.83
C ALA A 10 -7.66 -19.83 2.90
N PHE A 11 -6.83 -20.71 3.46
CA PHE A 11 -5.80 -21.46 2.75
C PHE A 11 -5.60 -22.84 3.39
N HIS A 12 -4.94 -23.73 2.67
CA HIS A 12 -4.58 -25.06 3.15
C HIS A 12 -3.06 -25.25 3.15
N LEU A 13 -2.56 -25.89 4.20
CA LEU A 13 -1.14 -26.20 4.39
C LEU A 13 -0.99 -27.72 4.51
N GLU A 14 -0.31 -28.36 3.55
CA GLU A 14 -0.12 -29.82 3.57
C GLU A 14 0.78 -30.26 4.73
N GLU A 15 1.77 -29.44 5.07
CA GLU A 15 2.76 -29.67 6.13
C GLU A 15 2.83 -28.48 7.11
N PRO A 16 3.39 -28.66 8.32
CA PRO A 16 3.59 -27.56 9.27
C PRO A 16 4.40 -26.42 8.66
N THR A 17 3.74 -25.30 8.40
CA THR A 17 4.28 -24.15 7.66
C THR A 17 4.20 -22.88 8.49
N ASP A 18 5.27 -22.09 8.43
CA ASP A 18 5.30 -20.76 9.02
C ASP A 18 4.75 -19.73 8.01
N LEU A 19 3.92 -18.82 8.50
CA LEU A 19 3.29 -17.74 7.76
C LEU A 19 3.50 -16.43 8.50
N LEU A 20 3.57 -15.34 7.74
CA LEU A 20 3.57 -13.99 8.28
C LEU A 20 2.45 -13.18 7.62
N LEU A 21 1.38 -12.96 8.38
CA LEU A 21 0.14 -12.34 7.91
C LEU A 21 0.13 -10.84 8.24
N GLN A 22 -0.55 -10.03 7.43
CA GLN A 22 -0.75 -8.61 7.69
C GLN A 22 -2.06 -8.11 7.05
N PHE A 23 -3.11 -8.01 7.86
CA PHE A 23 -4.46 -7.68 7.39
C PHE A 23 -5.22 -6.73 8.33
N GLN A 24 -4.70 -6.49 9.54
CA GLN A 24 -5.37 -5.66 10.53
C GLN A 24 -5.13 -4.18 10.24
N ALA A 25 -6.16 -3.36 10.44
CA ALA A 25 -6.07 -1.92 10.32
C ALA A 25 -5.06 -1.35 11.35
N ALA A 26 -4.18 -0.46 10.90
CA ALA A 26 -3.08 0.06 11.73
C ALA A 26 -3.56 1.12 12.72
N ALA A 27 -3.20 0.97 14.00
CA ALA A 27 -3.39 2.01 15.01
C ALA A 27 -2.32 3.09 14.88
N ILE A 28 -2.63 4.19 14.18
CA ILE A 28 -1.70 5.30 13.89
C ILE A 28 -2.39 6.65 14.16
N PRO A 29 -1.64 7.78 14.30
CA PRO A 29 -2.24 9.06 14.69
C PRO A 29 -3.42 9.52 13.82
N GLU A 30 -3.40 9.24 12.52
CA GLU A 30 -4.49 9.58 11.58
C GLU A 30 -5.60 8.52 11.47
N GLN A 31 -5.55 7.46 12.29
CA GLN A 31 -6.46 6.32 12.25
C GLN A 31 -6.76 5.78 13.66
N THR A 32 -7.98 5.99 14.15
CA THR A 32 -8.42 5.46 15.44
C THR A 32 -9.26 4.20 15.26
N LEU A 33 -8.82 3.08 15.84
CA LEU A 33 -9.58 1.84 15.90
C LEU A 33 -10.68 1.98 16.98
N ILE A 34 -11.94 2.00 16.57
CA ILE A 34 -13.09 2.08 17.50
C ILE A 34 -13.42 0.68 18.03
N GLU A 35 -13.46 -0.30 17.13
CA GLU A 35 -13.78 -1.68 17.43
C GLU A 35 -13.00 -2.57 16.47
N THR A 36 -12.47 -3.69 16.97
CA THR A 36 -11.81 -4.71 16.16
C THR A 36 -12.09 -6.07 16.75
N ASP A 37 -12.40 -7.04 15.88
CA ASP A 37 -12.48 -8.44 16.24
C ASP A 37 -11.68 -9.26 15.23
N THR A 38 -10.89 -10.21 15.72
CA THR A 38 -10.08 -11.09 14.89
C THR A 38 -10.28 -12.52 15.36
N TRP A 39 -10.74 -13.37 14.45
CA TRP A 39 -10.82 -14.80 14.67
C TRP A 39 -9.80 -15.51 13.78
N LEU A 40 -8.97 -16.34 14.40
CA LEU A 40 -7.96 -17.15 13.73
C LEU A 40 -8.22 -18.62 14.04
N THR A 41 -8.06 -19.47 13.02
CA THR A 41 -8.01 -20.91 13.25
C THR A 41 -6.89 -21.23 14.25
N LYS A 42 -7.12 -22.19 15.16
CA LYS A 42 -6.12 -22.59 16.15
C LYS A 42 -4.85 -23.07 15.43
N ALA A 43 -3.71 -22.53 15.84
CA ALA A 43 -2.39 -22.86 15.29
C ALA A 43 -1.46 -23.39 16.39
N GLU A 44 -0.34 -23.99 15.98
CA GLU A 44 0.76 -24.37 16.86
C GLU A 44 1.40 -23.13 17.49
N HIS A 45 1.52 -22.06 16.70
CA HIS A 45 2.07 -20.77 17.13
C HIS A 45 1.26 -19.61 16.54
N ILE A 46 1.01 -18.59 17.35
CA ILE A 46 0.48 -17.28 16.93
C ILE A 46 1.21 -16.20 17.74
N ALA A 47 1.81 -15.22 17.07
CA ALA A 47 2.44 -14.08 17.74
C ALA A 47 2.38 -12.81 16.88
N SER A 48 1.98 -11.68 17.49
CA SER A 48 2.07 -10.36 16.84
C SER A 48 3.48 -9.79 16.94
N VAL A 49 3.92 -9.13 15.87
CA VAL A 49 5.17 -8.37 15.80
C VAL A 49 4.93 -7.03 15.11
N PRO A 50 5.72 -5.98 15.41
CA PRO A 50 5.63 -4.71 14.70
C PRO A 50 5.85 -4.88 13.20
N ALA A 51 5.10 -4.13 12.38
CA ALA A 51 5.36 -4.01 10.96
C ALA A 51 6.43 -2.95 10.65
N GLN A 52 6.75 -2.77 9.37
CA GLN A 52 7.69 -1.76 8.90
C GLN A 52 7.30 -0.35 9.41
N ASP A 53 8.30 0.39 9.89
CA ASP A 53 8.21 1.71 10.55
C ASP A 53 7.15 1.78 11.65
N ASP A 54 6.89 0.67 12.34
CA ASP A 54 5.86 0.55 13.37
C ASP A 54 4.44 0.91 12.88
N VAL A 55 4.18 0.85 11.57
CA VAL A 55 2.85 1.09 11.00
C VAL A 55 2.10 -0.23 10.82
N GLY A 56 1.31 -0.56 11.84
CA GLY A 56 0.52 -1.78 11.90
C GLY A 56 1.29 -2.94 12.52
N GLU A 57 0.67 -4.12 12.47
CA GLU A 57 1.24 -5.35 13.02
C GLU A 57 1.27 -6.46 11.97
N ARG A 58 2.22 -7.38 12.12
CA ARG A 58 2.24 -8.66 11.42
C ARG A 58 1.99 -9.78 12.42
N VAL A 59 1.37 -10.86 11.96
CA VAL A 59 1.05 -12.01 12.80
C VAL A 59 1.81 -13.23 12.28
N TRP A 60 2.79 -13.71 13.06
CA TRP A 60 3.41 -15.00 12.85
C TRP A 60 2.40 -16.09 13.16
N VAL A 61 2.26 -17.05 12.25
CA VAL A 61 1.42 -18.23 12.42
C VAL A 61 2.22 -19.46 12.02
N ARG A 62 2.22 -20.49 12.86
CA ARG A 62 2.67 -21.84 12.47
C ARG A 62 1.49 -22.79 12.50
N ALA A 63 1.12 -23.33 11.35
CA ALA A 63 -0.09 -24.17 11.23
C ALA A 63 0.09 -25.31 10.23
N GLN A 64 -0.83 -26.26 10.27
CA GLN A 64 -1.00 -27.32 9.28
C GLN A 64 -2.50 -27.57 9.07
N GLY A 65 -2.89 -27.96 7.85
CA GLY A 65 -4.28 -28.23 7.48
C GLY A 65 -5.02 -26.97 7.03
N PRO A 66 -6.37 -26.99 7.04
CA PRO A 66 -7.16 -25.83 6.68
C PRO A 66 -6.98 -24.71 7.72
N TYR A 67 -6.72 -23.50 7.25
CA TYR A 67 -6.56 -22.32 8.08
C TYR A 67 -7.42 -21.18 7.53
N LYS A 68 -8.12 -20.51 8.43
CA LYS A 68 -9.00 -19.38 8.10
C LYS A 68 -8.77 -18.22 9.06
N VAL A 69 -8.84 -17.02 8.50
CA VAL A 69 -8.80 -15.73 9.20
C VAL A 69 -10.10 -14.99 8.91
N ASP A 70 -10.74 -14.48 9.96
CA ASP A 70 -11.85 -13.53 9.87
C ASP A 70 -11.46 -12.28 10.67
N TYR A 71 -11.66 -11.10 10.08
CA TYR A 71 -11.35 -9.82 10.69
C TYR A 71 -12.48 -8.83 10.45
N THR A 72 -12.92 -8.17 11.51
CA THR A 72 -13.84 -7.05 11.42
C THR A 72 -13.26 -5.84 12.15
N ALA A 73 -13.52 -4.66 11.62
CA ALA A 73 -13.11 -3.42 12.26
C ALA A 73 -14.07 -2.27 11.97
N LYS A 74 -14.15 -1.36 12.93
CA LYS A 74 -14.74 -0.04 12.78
C LYS A 74 -13.66 1.00 13.04
N VAL A 75 -13.35 1.80 12.03
CA VAL A 75 -12.16 2.66 12.03
C VAL A 75 -12.56 4.10 11.73
N GLN A 76 -12.16 5.03 12.58
CA GLN A 76 -12.28 6.46 12.34
C GLN A 76 -11.00 6.98 11.69
N VAL A 77 -11.09 7.43 10.44
CA VAL A 77 -9.98 8.06 9.71
C VAL A 77 -10.01 9.58 9.98
N ASN A 78 -8.91 10.12 10.47
CA ASN A 78 -8.72 11.54 10.82
C ASN A 78 -7.55 12.16 10.05
N ARG A 79 -7.48 11.84 8.75
CA ARG A 79 -6.39 12.28 7.87
C ARG A 79 -6.62 13.70 7.38
N GLN A 80 -5.57 14.52 7.42
CA GLN A 80 -5.56 15.80 6.71
C GLN A 80 -5.30 15.53 5.23
N VAL A 81 -6.25 15.93 4.38
CA VAL A 81 -6.13 15.77 2.93
C VAL A 81 -5.77 17.11 2.32
N SER A 82 -4.56 17.19 1.79
CA SER A 82 -4.04 18.39 1.12
C SER A 82 -4.31 18.34 -0.38
N ASN A 83 -4.28 19.51 -1.03
CA ASN A 83 -4.30 19.56 -2.49
C ASN A 83 -2.93 19.12 -3.02
N LEU A 84 -2.81 17.85 -3.40
CA LEU A 84 -1.57 17.25 -3.89
C LEU A 84 -0.83 18.14 -4.90
N SER A 85 -1.53 18.71 -5.88
CA SER A 85 -0.91 19.50 -6.95
C SER A 85 -0.24 20.80 -6.49
N GLN A 86 -0.55 21.28 -5.29
CA GLN A 86 -0.02 22.53 -4.72
C GLN A 86 1.17 22.30 -3.78
N LEU A 87 1.44 21.06 -3.40
CA LEU A 87 2.51 20.73 -2.46
C LEU A 87 3.88 20.77 -3.17
N ALA A 88 4.84 21.43 -2.52
CA ALA A 88 6.22 21.49 -2.99
C ALA A 88 6.98 20.17 -2.69
N GLN A 89 8.04 19.93 -3.43
CA GLN A 89 9.06 18.93 -3.08
C GLN A 89 10.04 19.55 -2.09
N LEU A 90 10.52 18.75 -1.12
CA LEU A 90 11.69 19.13 -0.33
C LEU A 90 12.97 18.84 -1.12
N ASP A 91 13.98 19.69 -0.96
CA ASP A 91 15.29 19.39 -1.50
C ASP A 91 15.86 18.12 -0.82
N PRO A 92 16.63 17.28 -1.53
CA PRO A 92 17.08 16.00 -0.97
C PRO A 92 17.92 16.13 0.32
N HIS A 93 18.59 17.26 0.53
CA HIS A 93 19.38 17.52 1.72
C HIS A 93 18.56 17.99 2.93
N ASP A 94 17.29 18.33 2.72
CA ASP A 94 16.32 18.72 3.76
C ASP A 94 15.37 17.57 4.14
N LEU A 95 15.51 16.39 3.52
CA LEU A 95 14.67 15.24 3.81
C LEU A 95 14.90 14.72 5.24
N PRO A 96 13.82 14.47 6.01
CA PRO A 96 13.92 13.78 7.29
C PRO A 96 14.52 12.37 7.11
N GLY A 97 15.31 11.93 8.09
CA GLY A 97 16.08 10.68 7.99
C GLY A 97 15.22 9.44 7.74
N GLU A 98 14.04 9.38 8.35
CA GLU A 98 13.05 8.31 8.18
C GLU A 98 12.47 8.21 6.76
N THR A 99 12.64 9.25 5.93
CA THR A 99 12.15 9.24 4.55
C THR A 99 13.21 8.76 3.55
N VAL A 100 14.49 8.74 3.96
CA VAL A 100 15.62 8.53 3.05
C VAL A 100 15.61 7.15 2.42
N GLU A 101 15.19 6.11 3.14
CA GLU A 101 15.12 4.76 2.54
C GLU A 101 14.12 4.66 1.37
N TYR A 102 13.12 5.54 1.37
CA TYR A 102 12.03 5.58 0.40
C TYR A 102 12.37 6.33 -0.88
N VAL A 103 13.60 6.82 -1.05
CA VAL A 103 14.10 7.30 -2.36
C VAL A 103 14.78 6.20 -3.18
N PHE A 104 15.18 5.09 -2.56
CA PHE A 104 15.97 4.05 -3.22
C PHE A 104 15.13 2.98 -3.92
N ASP A 105 15.74 2.32 -4.91
CA ASP A 105 15.17 1.14 -5.56
C ASP A 105 14.85 0.04 -4.55
N SER A 106 13.78 -0.69 -4.77
CA SER A 106 13.42 -1.89 -4.00
C SER A 106 13.08 -3.05 -4.94
N ARG A 107 12.73 -4.23 -4.39
CA ARG A 107 12.55 -5.47 -5.16
C ARG A 107 11.62 -5.28 -6.37
N TYR A 108 10.50 -4.60 -6.19
CA TYR A 108 9.50 -4.39 -7.23
C TYR A 108 9.53 -2.98 -7.83
N CYS A 109 10.30 -2.05 -7.27
CA CYS A 109 10.33 -0.64 -7.70
C CYS A 109 11.74 -0.22 -8.15
N GLN A 110 12.07 -0.40 -9.43
CA GLN A 110 13.38 -0.04 -10.00
C GLN A 110 13.40 1.38 -10.57
N ALA A 111 13.33 2.38 -9.69
CA ALA A 111 13.28 3.80 -10.04
C ALA A 111 14.51 4.29 -10.82
N SER A 112 15.70 3.75 -10.55
CA SER A 112 16.94 4.08 -11.27
C SER A 112 16.83 3.89 -12.79
N ARG A 113 15.93 3.00 -13.25
CA ARG A 113 15.69 2.71 -14.67
C ARG A 113 14.66 3.64 -15.32
N MET A 114 14.04 4.54 -14.58
CA MET A 114 12.93 5.38 -15.04
C MET A 114 13.28 6.88 -15.14
N GLN A 115 14.48 7.30 -14.71
CA GLN A 115 14.85 8.73 -14.62
C GLN A 115 14.71 9.49 -15.94
N THR A 116 15.27 8.98 -17.04
CA THR A 116 15.17 9.63 -18.35
C THR A 116 13.72 9.78 -18.81
N PHE A 117 12.92 8.73 -18.66
CA PHE A 117 11.49 8.78 -19.00
C PHE A 117 10.74 9.82 -18.17
N VAL A 118 11.01 9.85 -16.87
CA VAL A 118 10.37 10.77 -15.93
C VAL A 118 10.73 12.23 -16.23
N GLU A 119 11.97 12.49 -16.63
CA GLU A 119 12.40 13.82 -17.05
C GLU A 119 11.75 14.23 -18.37
N ASP A 120 11.82 13.38 -19.39
CA ASP A 120 11.24 13.66 -20.71
C ASP A 120 9.72 13.91 -20.67
N ARG A 121 9.00 13.18 -19.80
CA ARG A 121 7.53 13.24 -19.74
C ARG A 121 7.00 14.24 -18.73
N PHE A 122 7.67 14.39 -17.59
CA PHE A 122 7.16 15.12 -16.45
C PHE A 122 8.08 16.26 -15.96
N GLY A 123 9.25 16.49 -16.59
CA GLY A 123 10.22 17.50 -16.17
C GLY A 123 9.71 18.95 -16.17
N LYS A 124 8.60 19.23 -16.86
CA LYS A 124 7.91 20.52 -16.80
C LYS A 124 7.11 20.76 -15.50
N TYR A 125 6.97 19.74 -14.66
CA TYR A 125 6.27 19.81 -13.38
C TYR A 125 7.25 19.52 -12.24
N THR A 126 6.93 20.01 -11.03
CA THR A 126 7.71 19.77 -9.81
C THR A 126 6.80 19.36 -8.65
N GLY A 127 7.36 18.75 -7.61
CA GLY A 127 6.62 18.38 -6.40
C GLY A 127 5.34 17.60 -6.65
N GLY A 128 4.30 17.94 -5.91
CA GLY A 128 3.03 17.25 -6.00
C GLY A 128 2.30 17.44 -7.33
N ALA A 129 2.55 18.53 -8.07
CA ALA A 129 2.07 18.65 -9.46
C ALA A 129 2.69 17.60 -10.38
N ARG A 130 3.98 17.26 -10.18
CA ARG A 130 4.66 16.19 -10.92
C ARG A 130 4.08 14.81 -10.57
N VAL A 131 3.83 14.55 -9.29
CA VAL A 131 3.20 13.30 -8.83
C VAL A 131 1.77 13.16 -9.35
N ALA A 132 0.97 14.22 -9.32
CA ALA A 132 -0.38 14.22 -9.87
C ALA A 132 -0.36 13.90 -11.38
N ALA A 133 0.56 14.50 -12.14
CA ALA A 133 0.72 14.21 -13.56
C ALA A 133 1.13 12.75 -13.83
N MET A 134 1.97 12.16 -12.97
CA MET A 134 2.32 10.72 -13.06
C MET A 134 1.12 9.84 -12.78
N ARG A 135 0.37 10.11 -11.69
CA ARG A 135 -0.86 9.39 -11.34
C ARG A 135 -1.85 9.39 -12.51
N ASP A 136 -2.15 10.57 -13.03
CA ASP A 136 -3.13 10.74 -14.11
C ASP A 136 -2.66 10.05 -15.40
N TRP A 137 -1.36 10.09 -15.68
CA TRP A 137 -0.80 9.38 -16.82
C TRP A 137 -0.91 7.85 -16.69
N ILE A 138 -0.65 7.30 -15.50
CA ILE A 138 -0.84 5.86 -15.25
C ILE A 138 -2.32 5.51 -15.42
N ALA A 139 -3.22 6.28 -14.80
CA ALA A 139 -4.67 6.07 -14.89
C ALA A 139 -5.18 6.07 -16.35
N ASP A 140 -4.62 6.94 -17.21
CA ASP A 140 -4.97 7.01 -18.63
C ASP A 140 -4.30 5.92 -19.49
N LYS A 141 -3.09 5.49 -19.14
CA LYS A 141 -2.29 4.57 -19.99
C LYS A 141 -2.40 3.11 -19.60
N PHE A 142 -2.87 2.79 -18.40
CA PHE A 142 -2.91 1.42 -17.92
C PHE A 142 -4.33 0.85 -17.97
N THR A 143 -4.42 -0.44 -18.28
CA THR A 143 -5.66 -1.21 -18.15
C THR A 143 -5.65 -2.02 -16.86
N TYR A 144 -6.69 -1.89 -16.04
CA TYR A 144 -6.86 -2.70 -14.84
C TYR A 144 -7.38 -4.08 -15.22
N GLU A 145 -6.57 -5.13 -15.03
CA GLU A 145 -6.87 -6.49 -15.51
C GLU A 145 -6.48 -7.55 -14.47
N PRO A 146 -7.45 -8.11 -13.72
CA PRO A 146 -7.18 -9.18 -12.76
C PRO A 146 -6.57 -10.42 -13.42
N GLY A 147 -5.56 -11.01 -12.78
CA GLY A 147 -4.91 -12.25 -13.22
C GLY A 147 -3.81 -12.07 -14.27
N ILE A 148 -3.49 -10.83 -14.67
CA ILE A 148 -2.42 -10.58 -15.64
C ILE A 148 -1.02 -10.53 -15.03
N SER A 149 -0.92 -10.15 -13.76
CA SER A 149 0.33 -10.08 -13.00
C SER A 149 0.39 -11.15 -11.92
N ASP A 150 1.61 -11.46 -11.49
CA ASP A 150 1.90 -12.42 -10.43
C ASP A 150 2.82 -11.82 -9.34
N ALA A 151 3.16 -12.63 -8.34
CA ALA A 151 4.00 -12.22 -7.22
C ALA A 151 5.43 -11.77 -7.61
N THR A 152 5.88 -12.09 -8.82
CA THR A 152 7.21 -11.73 -9.34
C THR A 152 7.19 -10.47 -10.21
N THR A 153 6.01 -10.04 -10.67
CA THR A 153 5.85 -8.87 -11.55
C THR A 153 6.36 -7.60 -10.88
N THR A 154 7.19 -6.84 -11.60
CA THR A 154 7.83 -5.59 -11.15
C THR A 154 7.18 -4.35 -11.80
N ALA A 155 7.51 -3.16 -11.27
CA ALA A 155 7.11 -1.89 -11.86
C ALA A 155 7.56 -1.76 -13.32
N ILE A 156 8.74 -2.27 -13.68
CA ILE A 156 9.24 -2.21 -15.06
C ILE A 156 8.39 -3.09 -15.98
N ASP A 157 8.02 -4.29 -15.53
CA ASP A 157 7.19 -5.21 -16.32
C ASP A 157 5.83 -4.57 -16.60
N SER A 158 5.14 -4.12 -15.55
CA SER A 158 3.83 -3.46 -15.68
C SER A 158 3.91 -2.14 -16.45
N PHE A 159 5.04 -1.43 -16.35
CA PHE A 159 5.28 -0.25 -17.18
C PHE A 159 5.41 -0.61 -18.66
N VAL A 160 6.08 -1.69 -19.03
CA VAL A 160 6.16 -2.12 -20.43
C VAL A 160 4.80 -2.61 -20.92
N GLU A 161 4.10 -3.41 -20.11
CA GLU A 161 2.84 -4.04 -20.48
C GLU A 161 1.62 -3.11 -20.46
N ARG A 162 1.67 -2.01 -19.69
CA ARG A 162 0.56 -1.05 -19.54
C ARG A 162 -0.72 -1.67 -19.00
N ARG A 163 -0.59 -2.63 -18.10
CA ARG A 163 -1.71 -3.31 -17.44
C ARG A 163 -1.26 -3.93 -16.13
N GLY A 164 -2.22 -4.26 -15.28
CA GLY A 164 -1.97 -4.85 -13.97
C GLY A 164 -3.15 -4.64 -13.03
N ILE A 165 -2.91 -4.85 -11.74
CA ILE A 165 -3.85 -4.58 -10.64
C ILE A 165 -3.32 -3.47 -9.73
N CYS A 166 -4.05 -3.15 -8.66
CA CYS A 166 -3.70 -2.07 -7.73
C CYS A 166 -2.23 -2.08 -7.26
N ARG A 167 -1.68 -3.27 -6.97
CA ARG A 167 -0.26 -3.47 -6.62
C ARG A 167 0.68 -2.91 -7.68
N ASP A 168 0.42 -3.22 -8.95
CA ASP A 168 1.26 -2.83 -10.08
C ASP A 168 1.21 -1.32 -10.32
N TYR A 169 0.01 -0.75 -10.23
CA TYR A 169 -0.20 0.69 -10.34
C TYR A 169 0.57 1.44 -9.25
N ALA A 170 0.51 0.95 -8.00
CA ALA A 170 1.27 1.52 -6.89
C ALA A 170 2.79 1.41 -7.13
N HIS A 171 3.30 0.25 -7.55
CA HIS A 171 4.74 0.07 -7.82
C HIS A 171 5.27 0.95 -8.95
N VAL A 172 4.50 1.11 -10.02
CA VAL A 172 4.86 2.04 -11.11
C VAL A 172 4.89 3.47 -10.58
N LEU A 173 3.85 3.92 -9.87
CA LEU A 173 3.81 5.28 -9.35
C LEU A 173 4.96 5.56 -8.37
N ILE A 174 5.25 4.64 -7.46
CA ILE A 174 6.39 4.72 -6.53
C ILE A 174 7.71 4.83 -7.32
N SER A 175 7.89 4.02 -8.35
CA SER A 175 9.11 4.05 -9.18
C SER A 175 9.28 5.38 -9.90
N LEU A 176 8.20 5.96 -10.44
CA LEU A 176 8.24 7.27 -11.09
C LEU A 176 8.51 8.43 -10.11
N ALA A 177 7.90 8.37 -8.92
CA ALA A 177 8.12 9.36 -7.86
C ALA A 177 9.56 9.34 -7.34
N ARG A 178 10.10 8.15 -7.03
CA ARG A 178 11.50 7.96 -6.61
C ARG A 178 12.49 8.40 -7.68
N ALA A 179 12.18 8.16 -8.96
CA ALA A 179 12.99 8.65 -10.07
C ALA A 179 13.00 10.19 -10.21
N SER A 180 12.08 10.88 -9.51
CA SER A 180 12.07 12.34 -9.34
C SER A 180 12.67 12.80 -8.00
N THR A 181 13.33 11.92 -7.26
CA THR A 181 13.86 12.17 -5.91
C THR A 181 12.78 12.60 -4.91
N ILE A 182 11.54 12.12 -5.11
CA ILE A 182 10.45 12.27 -4.16
C ILE A 182 10.35 10.94 -3.40
N PRO A 183 10.52 10.92 -2.06
CA PRO A 183 10.34 9.70 -1.29
C PRO A 183 8.95 9.14 -1.51
N ALA A 184 8.86 7.85 -1.82
CA ALA A 184 7.58 7.20 -2.06
C ALA A 184 7.59 5.80 -1.45
N ARG A 185 6.46 5.39 -0.87
CA ARG A 185 6.30 4.10 -0.21
C ARG A 185 4.98 3.43 -0.61
N TYR A 186 4.94 2.13 -0.48
CA TYR A 186 3.76 1.31 -0.73
C TYR A 186 2.87 1.28 0.49
N VAL A 187 1.57 1.27 0.27
CA VAL A 187 0.56 1.16 1.33
C VAL A 187 -0.39 0.04 0.98
N SER A 188 -0.49 -0.95 1.88
CA SER A 188 -1.59 -1.92 1.89
C SER A 188 -2.76 -1.32 2.67
N CYS A 189 -3.96 -1.37 2.13
CA CYS A 189 -5.11 -0.68 2.70
C CYS A 189 -6.47 -1.31 2.37
N TYR A 190 -7.48 -0.87 3.11
CA TYR A 190 -8.90 -0.99 2.77
C TYR A 190 -9.44 0.35 2.28
N ALA A 191 -10.31 0.34 1.27
CA ALA A 191 -10.99 1.55 0.81
C ALA A 191 -12.40 1.25 0.26
N PRO A 192 -13.42 2.06 0.59
CA PRO A 192 -14.81 1.79 0.19
C PRO A 192 -15.08 1.94 -1.32
N GLY A 193 -14.25 2.69 -2.06
CA GLY A 193 -14.43 2.89 -3.50
C GLY A 193 -13.87 1.78 -4.40
N VAL A 194 -13.20 0.78 -3.82
CA VAL A 194 -12.53 -0.30 -4.56
C VAL A 194 -13.56 -1.24 -5.18
N THR A 195 -13.41 -1.52 -6.48
CA THR A 195 -14.36 -2.36 -7.24
C THR A 195 -13.61 -3.30 -8.20
N PRO A 196 -13.80 -4.62 -8.12
CA PRO A 196 -14.52 -5.34 -7.05
C PRO A 196 -13.84 -5.16 -5.69
N GLN A 197 -14.59 -5.33 -4.60
CA GLN A 197 -14.04 -5.18 -3.25
C GLN A 197 -12.98 -6.26 -2.97
N ASP A 198 -11.79 -5.80 -2.60
CA ASP A 198 -10.64 -6.62 -2.20
C ASP A 198 -9.70 -5.78 -1.31
N PHE A 199 -8.62 -6.39 -0.83
CA PHE A 199 -7.45 -5.63 -0.38
C PHE A 199 -6.97 -4.70 -1.49
N HIS A 200 -6.58 -3.48 -1.13
CA HIS A 200 -6.12 -2.50 -2.08
C HIS A 200 -4.71 -2.03 -1.77
N ALA A 201 -4.06 -1.50 -2.81
CA ALA A 201 -2.72 -1.00 -2.74
C ALA A 201 -2.62 0.37 -3.38
N VAL A 202 -1.97 1.29 -2.69
CA VAL A 202 -1.75 2.67 -3.14
C VAL A 202 -0.31 3.09 -2.87
N ALA A 203 0.11 4.20 -3.45
CA ALA A 203 1.37 4.83 -3.10
C ALA A 203 1.14 5.89 -2.01
N GLU A 204 2.17 6.14 -1.22
CA GLU A 204 2.34 7.39 -0.49
C GLU A 204 3.57 8.11 -0.97
N VAL A 205 3.51 9.44 -1.08
CA VAL A 205 4.66 10.28 -1.40
C VAL A 205 4.90 11.30 -0.30
N PHE A 206 6.17 11.59 0.01
CA PHE A 206 6.52 12.60 1.00
C PHE A 206 6.74 13.95 0.31
N LEU A 207 5.94 14.94 0.69
CA LEU A 207 5.97 16.30 0.11
C LEU A 207 5.97 17.32 1.25
N ALA A 208 6.38 18.55 0.93
CA ALA A 208 6.41 19.64 1.90
C ALA A 208 5.02 19.87 2.52
N ASP A 209 4.98 20.12 3.81
CA ASP A 209 3.76 20.39 4.56
C ASP A 209 3.70 21.86 4.95
N GLU A 210 2.59 22.50 4.58
CA GLU A 210 2.31 23.91 4.86
C GLU A 210 2.29 24.18 6.38
N ASN A 211 1.93 23.17 7.17
CA ASN A 211 1.80 23.27 8.62
C ASN A 211 3.08 22.88 9.37
N THR A 212 4.09 22.35 8.68
CA THR A 212 5.35 21.89 9.27
C THR A 212 6.53 22.58 8.59
N PRO A 213 6.97 23.76 9.07
CA PRO A 213 8.07 24.51 8.47
C PRO A 213 9.34 23.68 8.34
N GLY A 214 9.88 23.56 7.11
CA GLY A 214 11.05 22.74 6.82
C GLY A 214 10.81 21.23 6.91
N GLY A 215 9.55 20.81 7.07
CA GLY A 215 9.14 19.42 7.11
C GLY A 215 8.18 19.06 5.99
N GLY A 216 7.67 17.84 6.07
CA GLY A 216 6.75 17.29 5.09
C GLY A 216 5.78 16.29 5.69
N SER A 217 4.88 15.80 4.85
CA SER A 217 3.89 14.81 5.23
C SER A 217 3.68 13.81 4.10
N TRP A 218 3.30 12.59 4.48
CA TRP A 218 2.96 11.52 3.54
C TRP A 218 1.57 11.73 2.95
N GLN A 219 1.49 11.71 1.62
CA GLN A 219 0.27 11.92 0.85
C GLN A 219 -0.12 10.63 0.14
N ILE A 220 -1.32 10.11 0.39
CA ILE A 220 -1.85 8.96 -0.34
C ILE A 220 -2.15 9.36 -1.79
N VAL A 221 -1.65 8.57 -2.73
CA VAL A 221 -1.87 8.74 -4.16
C VAL A 221 -2.23 7.38 -4.78
N ASP A 222 -3.44 7.29 -5.32
CA ASP A 222 -3.93 6.10 -5.99
C ASP A 222 -4.04 6.33 -7.50
N ALA A 223 -3.24 5.60 -8.28
CA ALA A 223 -3.28 5.66 -9.74
C ALA A 223 -4.40 4.82 -10.36
N THR A 224 -5.07 3.96 -9.58
CA THR A 224 -6.29 3.26 -10.03
C THR A 224 -7.54 4.15 -9.96
N MET A 225 -7.44 5.28 -9.23
CA MET A 225 -8.53 6.23 -8.96
C MET A 225 -9.69 5.64 -8.14
N MET A 226 -9.50 4.49 -7.47
CA MET A 226 -10.54 3.81 -6.71
C MET A 226 -10.60 4.23 -5.24
N ALA A 227 -9.48 4.60 -4.64
CA ALA A 227 -9.38 4.93 -3.23
C ALA A 227 -9.40 6.45 -2.99
N ASP A 228 -10.35 6.90 -2.15
CA ASP A 228 -10.37 8.25 -1.60
C ASP A 228 -9.38 8.35 -0.42
N PRO A 229 -8.35 9.22 -0.47
CA PRO A 229 -7.43 9.43 0.63
C PRO A 229 -8.12 9.74 1.97
N ALA A 230 -9.27 10.41 1.99
CA ALA A 230 -9.98 10.74 3.23
C ALA A 230 -10.61 9.51 3.91
N LYS A 231 -10.83 8.43 3.15
CA LYS A 231 -11.58 7.23 3.57
C LYS A 231 -10.74 5.96 3.57
N THR A 232 -9.49 6.04 3.13
CA THR A 232 -8.58 4.91 3.05
C THR A 232 -8.05 4.55 4.44
N VAL A 233 -8.21 3.28 4.81
CA VAL A 233 -7.75 2.71 6.08
C VAL A 233 -6.48 1.91 5.82
N LYS A 234 -5.36 2.36 6.41
CA LYS A 234 -4.05 1.70 6.22
C LYS A 234 -3.95 0.44 7.05
N ILE A 235 -3.40 -0.61 6.44
CA ILE A 235 -3.01 -1.87 7.09
C ILE A 235 -1.51 -1.82 7.44
N GLY A 236 -0.69 -1.36 6.49
CA GLY A 236 0.75 -1.26 6.64
C GLY A 236 1.40 -0.49 5.51
N ILE A 237 2.64 -0.08 5.73
CA ILE A 237 3.47 0.60 4.73
C ILE A 237 4.78 -0.15 4.50
N GLY A 238 5.41 0.04 3.36
CA GLY A 238 6.74 -0.52 3.08
C GLY A 238 7.39 0.07 1.86
N ARG A 239 8.62 -0.31 1.55
CA ARG A 239 9.30 0.18 0.34
C ARG A 239 8.60 -0.36 -0.91
N ASP A 240 8.11 -1.58 -0.85
CA ASP A 240 7.18 -2.16 -1.83
C ASP A 240 6.37 -3.31 -1.20
N ALA A 241 5.72 -4.14 -2.04
CA ALA A 241 4.89 -5.24 -1.56
C ALA A 241 5.66 -6.36 -0.83
N ALA A 242 7.00 -6.39 -0.90
CA ALA A 242 7.80 -7.37 -0.18
C ALA A 242 7.74 -7.17 1.34
N ASP A 243 7.60 -5.92 1.78
CA ASP A 243 7.59 -5.56 3.20
C ASP A 243 6.19 -5.70 3.83
N VAL A 244 5.13 -5.64 3.01
CA VAL A 244 3.72 -5.51 3.43
C VAL A 244 2.75 -6.43 2.69
N SER A 245 3.21 -7.62 2.29
CA SER A 245 2.31 -8.65 1.75
C SER A 245 1.28 -9.06 2.80
N PHE A 246 0.00 -9.21 2.42
CA PHE A 246 -1.04 -9.65 3.35
C PHE A 246 -0.78 -11.08 3.89
N MET A 247 -0.08 -11.90 3.12
CA MET A 247 0.35 -13.25 3.49
C MET A 247 1.72 -13.53 2.86
N THR A 248 2.73 -13.76 3.69
CA THR A 248 3.98 -14.44 3.30
C THR A 248 3.91 -15.87 3.80
N SER A 249 4.21 -16.86 2.95
CA SER A 249 4.34 -18.26 3.35
C SER A 249 5.79 -18.73 3.23
N PHE A 250 6.28 -19.43 4.23
CA PHE A 250 7.60 -20.06 4.26
C PHE A 250 7.46 -21.56 3.99
N GLY A 251 6.75 -21.86 2.90
CA GLY A 251 6.35 -23.20 2.47
C GLY A 251 5.32 -23.07 1.36
N PHE A 252 4.75 -24.19 0.92
CA PHE A 252 3.61 -24.16 0.01
C PHE A 252 2.32 -23.89 0.79
N ALA A 253 1.51 -22.94 0.29
CA ALA A 253 0.18 -22.67 0.81
C ALA A 253 -0.80 -22.64 -0.35
N ASP A 254 -1.78 -23.53 -0.32
CA ASP A 254 -2.88 -23.55 -1.29
C ASP A 254 -3.92 -22.51 -0.87
N PHE A 255 -3.88 -21.34 -1.51
CA PHE A 255 -4.81 -20.25 -1.23
C PHE A 255 -6.18 -20.56 -1.83
N GLN A 256 -7.22 -20.54 -1.00
CA GLN A 256 -8.54 -21.00 -1.40
C GLN A 256 -9.46 -19.84 -1.79
N ASN A 257 -9.85 -19.02 -0.82
CA ASN A 257 -10.79 -17.93 -1.04
C ASN A 257 -10.47 -16.72 -0.18
N SER A 258 -10.91 -15.56 -0.65
CA SER A 258 -10.94 -14.30 0.10
C SER A 258 -12.23 -13.55 -0.17
N SER A 259 -12.61 -12.73 0.80
CA SER A 259 -13.67 -11.73 0.66
C SER A 259 -13.30 -10.51 1.47
N VAL A 260 -13.50 -9.32 0.92
CA VAL A 260 -13.35 -8.04 1.60
C VAL A 260 -14.62 -7.23 1.37
N GLU A 261 -15.11 -6.57 2.42
CA GLU A 261 -16.23 -5.65 2.36
C GLU A 261 -15.86 -4.39 3.17
N VAL A 262 -15.89 -3.24 2.50
CA VAL A 262 -15.59 -1.94 3.12
C VAL A 262 -16.77 -0.99 2.88
N SER A 263 -17.30 -0.39 3.94
CA SER A 263 -18.44 0.54 3.85
C SER A 263 -18.32 1.68 4.84
N GLU A 264 -18.94 2.81 4.53
CA GLU A 264 -19.10 3.92 5.48
C GLU A 264 -20.28 3.62 6.42
N THR A 265 -20.16 3.95 7.71
CA THR A 265 -21.34 3.98 8.58
C THR A 265 -22.24 5.13 8.18
N ASN A 266 -23.54 4.83 8.02
CA ASN A 266 -24.60 5.84 7.97
C ASN A 266 -24.69 6.66 9.26
#